data_AF-A0A811VDV5-F1
#
_entry.id   AF-A0A811VDV5-F1
#
_cell.length_a   1.000
_cell.length_b   1.000
_cell.length_c   1.000
_cell.angle_alpha   90.00
_cell.angle_beta   90.00
_cell.angle_gamma   90.00
#
_symmetry.space_group_name_H-M   'P 1'
#
loop_
_entity.id
_entity.type
_entity.pdbx_description
1 polymer ?
#
loop_
_entity_poly.entity_id
_entity_poly.type
_entity_poly.pdbx_seq_one_letter_code
_entity_poly.pdbx_strand_id
1 'polypeptide(L)'
;MICSIIESTLYRVIIFVLITARCCLCAVWLDNVLYNSINNSYIYPHTKMAETEDVGMFRESRRSASFDACITNQGTSGTCLSRFNCMRQGGIPKGFCNTYGVCCETNLQCGQISSSKRIIIKNPVQLPSVCQYIIAPYSSNVCQLLIEFQHFELEQPTNDATLGTSTCNDKFTVDEFVLCGENTGQHIYLRFDVAAGATQATLDFSLPRRWAQSSWHLVVTQLECPAEKKRFGSGMLLPFMGQSNIQDLRKIFSTKNSDWDLLAPFGCDQYFRQPTGTIKSFGNVYYMTNLHYTICIRPVAGSTMIEYTVNSFSLSAERTDLFYDEGCHPTIQTDGRQNDYLMIWNAIFKDNAVMQPTYFCGQGLLVGQELVATAPYQMYFNSDEQWGTDETGFSISYRVKSTIN
;
A
#
# COMPACT_ATOMS: atom_id res chain seq x y z
N MET A 1 -51.55 37.33 35.30
CA MET A 1 -51.22 35.92 35.60
C MET A 1 -51.26 35.08 34.32
N ILE A 2 -50.49 35.47 33.29
CA ILE A 2 -50.34 34.75 32.01
C ILE A 2 -48.87 34.84 31.53
N CYS A 3 -48.13 35.88 31.93
CA CYS A 3 -46.72 36.07 31.59
C CYS A 3 -45.74 35.06 32.24
N SER A 4 -45.99 34.61 33.47
CA SER A 4 -45.08 33.68 34.19
C SER A 4 -45.16 32.22 33.75
N ILE A 5 -46.14 31.85 32.91
CA ILE A 5 -46.31 30.46 32.43
C ILE A 5 -45.51 30.23 31.14
N ILE A 6 -45.26 31.30 30.35
CA ILE A 6 -44.57 31.22 29.05
C ILE A 6 -43.04 31.14 29.23
N GLU A 7 -42.46 31.80 30.25
CA GLU A 7 -41.02 31.65 30.55
C GLU A 7 -40.66 30.24 31.04
N SER A 8 -41.54 29.61 31.82
CA SER A 8 -41.35 28.25 32.37
C SER A 8 -41.34 27.17 31.27
N THR A 9 -42.18 27.31 30.25
CA THR A 9 -42.23 26.37 29.13
C THR A 9 -41.07 26.56 28.17
N LEU A 10 -40.62 27.80 27.93
CA LEU A 10 -39.45 28.08 27.09
C LEU A 10 -38.15 27.53 27.73
N TYR A 11 -37.98 27.70 29.05
CA TYR A 11 -36.83 27.17 29.78
C TYR A 11 -36.80 25.63 29.78
N ARG A 12 -37.97 25.00 29.90
CA ARG A 12 -38.09 23.53 29.82
C ARG A 12 -37.76 22.98 28.44
N VAL A 13 -38.12 23.68 27.36
CA VAL A 13 -37.77 23.29 25.99
C VAL A 13 -36.27 23.46 25.73
N ILE A 14 -35.65 24.55 26.19
CA ILE A 14 -34.20 24.78 26.03
C ILE A 14 -33.38 23.74 26.81
N ILE A 15 -33.80 23.38 28.04
CA ILE A 15 -33.16 22.31 28.82
C ILE A 15 -33.33 20.96 28.13
N PHE A 16 -34.50 20.66 27.55
CA PHE A 16 -34.72 19.40 26.83
C PHE A 16 -33.87 19.30 25.54
N VAL A 17 -33.69 20.41 24.82
CA VAL A 17 -32.82 20.49 23.63
C VAL A 17 -31.33 20.36 24.00
N LEU A 18 -30.89 20.95 25.13
CA LEU A 18 -29.51 20.82 25.60
C LEU A 18 -29.19 19.41 26.14
N ILE A 19 -30.15 18.74 26.79
CA ILE A 19 -29.99 17.35 27.28
C ILE A 19 -29.98 16.36 26.11
N THR A 20 -30.82 16.55 25.10
CA THR A 20 -30.85 15.70 23.90
C THR A 20 -29.63 15.93 23.00
N ALA A 21 -29.11 17.16 22.90
CA ALA A 21 -27.86 17.46 22.21
C ALA A 21 -26.64 16.82 22.91
N ARG A 22 -26.57 16.84 24.25
CA ARG A 22 -25.52 16.11 25.00
C ARG A 22 -25.65 14.59 24.89
N CYS A 23 -26.86 14.04 24.78
CA CYS A 23 -27.06 12.61 24.55
C CYS A 23 -26.64 12.18 23.14
N CYS A 24 -26.89 12.99 22.11
CA CYS A 24 -26.37 12.73 20.75
C CYS A 24 -24.84 12.88 20.66
N LEU A 25 -24.24 13.83 21.38
CA LEU A 25 -22.78 13.99 21.42
C LEU A 25 -22.07 12.85 22.17
N CYS A 26 -22.69 12.28 23.21
CA CYS A 26 -22.14 11.07 23.85
C CYS A 26 -22.37 9.79 23.03
N ALA A 27 -23.43 9.70 22.22
CA ALA A 27 -23.67 8.55 21.35
C ALA A 27 -22.76 8.51 20.11
N VAL A 28 -22.21 9.66 19.68
CA VAL A 28 -21.25 9.74 18.56
C VAL A 28 -19.80 9.53 19.02
N TRP A 29 -19.52 9.54 20.32
CA TRP A 29 -18.16 9.39 20.88
C TRP A 29 -17.85 8.01 21.48
N LEU A 30 -18.78 7.06 21.43
CA LEU A 30 -18.58 5.69 21.95
C LEU A 30 -18.26 4.65 20.87
N ASP A 31 -18.27 5.01 19.58
CA ASP A 31 -17.94 4.09 18.49
C ASP A 31 -16.48 4.15 18.01
N ASN A 32 -15.63 5.01 18.60
CA ASN A 32 -14.22 5.18 18.19
C ASN A 32 -13.18 4.73 19.23
N VAL A 33 -13.57 4.02 20.28
CA VAL A 33 -12.62 3.48 21.27
C VAL A 33 -12.91 2.00 21.52
N LEU A 34 -12.72 1.16 20.51
CA LEU A 34 -12.57 -0.30 20.65
C LEU A 34 -11.93 -0.92 19.38
N TYR A 35 -10.86 -0.32 18.84
CA TYR A 35 -9.94 -1.03 17.92
C TYR A 35 -8.71 -1.51 18.68
N ASN A 36 -8.94 -2.37 19.67
CA ASN A 36 -7.90 -3.19 20.29
C ASN A 36 -8.49 -4.57 20.61
N SER A 37 -8.83 -5.33 19.57
CA SER A 37 -8.95 -6.78 19.70
C SER A 37 -7.59 -7.40 19.38
N ILE A 38 -6.76 -7.53 20.41
CA ILE A 38 -5.70 -8.52 20.46
C ILE A 38 -6.38 -9.89 20.47
N ASN A 39 -6.37 -10.55 19.30
CA ASN A 39 -6.47 -11.99 19.03
C ASN A 39 -7.26 -12.25 17.74
N ASN A 40 -6.59 -12.03 16.61
CA ASN A 40 -6.70 -12.93 15.47
C ASN A 40 -5.44 -12.78 14.61
N SER A 41 -4.33 -13.30 15.14
CA SER A 41 -3.16 -13.61 14.34
C SER A 41 -3.53 -14.73 13.37
N TYR A 42 -4.03 -14.37 12.19
CA TYR A 42 -4.13 -15.32 11.07
C TYR A 42 -2.74 -15.54 10.50
N ILE A 43 -1.92 -16.29 11.25
CA ILE A 43 -0.73 -16.93 10.73
C ILE A 43 -1.22 -17.95 9.70
N TYR A 44 -0.99 -17.69 8.42
CA TYR A 44 -1.20 -18.69 7.39
C TYR A 44 -0.34 -19.91 7.70
N PRO A 45 -0.92 -21.10 7.94
CA PRO A 45 -0.14 -22.28 8.25
C PRO A 45 0.63 -22.72 7.00
N HIS A 46 1.93 -22.46 6.99
CA HIS A 46 2.87 -23.07 6.05
C HIS A 46 2.97 -24.56 6.38
N THR A 47 2.28 -25.42 5.63
CA THR A 47 2.58 -26.85 5.65
C THR A 47 3.93 -27.08 4.98
N LYS A 48 4.83 -27.80 5.68
CA LYS A 48 6.15 -28.23 5.17
C LYS A 48 5.95 -29.04 3.89
N MET A 49 6.41 -28.53 2.74
CA MET A 49 6.62 -29.35 1.55
C MET A 49 8.01 -29.97 1.65
N ALA A 50 8.08 -31.29 1.49
CA ALA A 50 9.30 -32.07 1.52
C ALA A 50 10.25 -31.65 0.38
N GLU A 51 11.53 -31.49 0.72
CA GLU A 51 12.64 -31.21 -0.18
C GLU A 51 12.81 -32.33 -1.21
N THR A 52 13.06 -31.93 -2.46
CA THR A 52 13.78 -32.77 -3.42
C THR A 52 14.94 -31.93 -3.90
N GLU A 53 16.16 -32.36 -3.56
CA GLU A 53 17.42 -31.74 -3.95
C GLU A 53 17.54 -31.69 -5.47
N ASP A 54 17.83 -30.51 -6.02
CA ASP A 54 18.50 -30.42 -7.32
C ASP A 54 19.53 -29.29 -7.28
N VAL A 55 20.79 -29.69 -7.46
CA VAL A 55 21.98 -28.84 -7.40
C VAL A 55 22.26 -28.33 -8.81
N GLY A 56 22.11 -27.02 -9.07
CA GLY A 56 22.53 -26.49 -10.38
C GLY A 56 22.23 -25.02 -10.66
N MET A 57 23.30 -24.21 -10.64
CA MET A 57 23.50 -22.93 -11.35
C MET A 57 22.59 -21.74 -11.03
N PHE A 58 23.18 -20.76 -10.34
CA PHE A 58 22.76 -19.37 -10.33
C PHE A 58 22.66 -18.82 -11.77
N ARG A 59 21.43 -18.59 -12.22
CA ARG A 59 21.08 -17.66 -13.29
C ARG A 59 20.12 -16.63 -12.71
N GLU A 60 20.36 -15.35 -13.02
CA GLU A 60 19.59 -14.20 -12.56
C GLU A 60 18.12 -14.53 -12.31
N SER A 61 17.67 -14.19 -11.11
CA SER A 61 16.28 -14.21 -10.67
C SER A 61 15.40 -13.47 -11.69
N ARG A 62 14.75 -14.22 -12.58
CA ARG A 62 13.61 -13.71 -13.34
C ARG A 62 12.56 -13.31 -12.33
N ARG A 63 12.25 -12.01 -12.35
CA ARG A 63 11.20 -11.30 -11.61
C ARG A 63 9.97 -12.20 -11.42
N SER A 64 9.38 -12.17 -10.24
CA SER A 64 8.05 -12.74 -9.95
C SER A 64 6.98 -11.99 -10.77
N ALA A 65 7.00 -12.17 -12.09
CA ALA A 65 6.01 -11.68 -13.02
C ALA A 65 4.74 -12.51 -12.79
N SER A 66 3.61 -11.84 -12.55
CA SER A 66 2.31 -12.48 -12.68
C SER A 66 2.26 -13.24 -14.01
N PHE A 67 1.56 -14.38 -14.05
CA PHE A 67 1.49 -15.24 -15.25
C PHE A 67 1.04 -14.48 -16.51
N ASP A 68 0.35 -13.35 -16.31
CA ASP A 68 -0.18 -12.48 -17.34
C ASP A 68 0.69 -11.24 -17.63
N ALA A 69 1.87 -11.07 -17.02
CA ALA A 69 2.77 -9.96 -17.33
C ALA A 69 3.79 -10.34 -18.42
N CYS A 70 4.11 -9.38 -19.31
CA CYS A 70 5.11 -9.54 -20.34
C CYS A 70 5.82 -8.20 -20.61
N ILE A 71 6.98 -8.27 -21.27
CA ILE A 71 7.70 -7.08 -21.74
C ILE A 71 7.55 -7.00 -23.25
N THR A 72 7.16 -5.83 -23.74
CA THR A 72 7.03 -5.58 -25.18
C THR A 72 8.41 -5.53 -25.84
N ASN A 73 8.45 -5.57 -27.17
CA ASN A 73 9.69 -5.42 -27.95
C ASN A 73 10.39 -4.07 -27.72
N GLN A 74 9.70 -3.09 -27.14
CA GLN A 74 10.22 -1.76 -26.81
C GLN A 74 10.62 -1.63 -25.33
N GLY A 75 10.60 -2.73 -24.57
CA GLY A 75 10.96 -2.73 -23.14
C GLY A 75 9.85 -2.24 -22.21
N THR A 76 8.65 -1.94 -22.72
CA THR A 76 7.52 -1.48 -21.89
C THR A 76 6.74 -2.65 -21.30
N SER A 77 6.08 -2.42 -20.16
CA SER A 77 5.19 -3.38 -19.53
C SER A 77 3.94 -3.63 -20.37
N GLY A 78 3.63 -4.91 -20.63
CA GLY A 78 2.44 -5.37 -21.34
C GLY A 78 1.73 -6.50 -20.58
N THR A 79 0.56 -6.88 -21.08
CA THR A 79 -0.24 -7.98 -20.55
C THR A 79 -0.26 -9.13 -21.57
N CYS A 80 0.09 -10.34 -21.13
CA CYS A 80 0.08 -11.52 -21.97
C CYS A 80 -1.36 -11.98 -22.23
N LEU A 81 -1.82 -11.85 -23.47
CA LEU A 81 -3.19 -12.18 -23.87
C LEU A 81 -3.20 -12.94 -25.19
N SER A 82 -4.31 -13.61 -25.51
CA SER A 82 -4.53 -14.04 -26.89
C SER A 82 -4.64 -12.82 -27.81
N ARG A 83 -4.23 -12.96 -29.08
CA ARG A 83 -4.32 -11.86 -30.05
C ARG A 83 -5.73 -11.28 -30.16
N PHE A 84 -6.74 -12.16 -30.13
CA PHE A 84 -8.14 -11.76 -30.15
C PHE A 84 -8.53 -10.92 -28.92
N ASN A 85 -8.18 -11.38 -27.71
CA ASN A 85 -8.50 -10.65 -26.48
C ASN A 85 -7.79 -9.30 -26.41
N CYS A 86 -6.54 -9.23 -26.87
CA CYS A 86 -5.78 -7.98 -26.95
C CYS A 86 -6.51 -6.95 -27.82
N MET A 87 -6.89 -7.32 -29.05
CA MET A 87 -7.59 -6.43 -29.96
C MET A 87 -9.00 -6.07 -29.48
N ARG A 88 -9.71 -7.01 -28.86
CA ARG A 88 -11.05 -6.79 -28.29
C ARG A 88 -11.04 -5.74 -27.16
N GLN A 89 -9.95 -5.67 -26.40
CA GLN A 89 -9.74 -4.65 -25.36
C GLN A 89 -9.15 -3.34 -25.90
N GLY A 90 -9.07 -3.17 -27.23
CA GLY A 90 -8.48 -1.99 -27.87
C GLY A 90 -6.95 -1.90 -27.73
N GLY A 91 -6.29 -2.98 -27.28
CA GLY A 91 -4.85 -3.04 -27.13
C GLY A 91 -4.13 -3.40 -28.42
N ILE A 92 -2.81 -3.17 -28.43
CA ILE A 92 -1.94 -3.41 -29.58
C ILE A 92 -0.96 -4.55 -29.25
N PRO A 93 -0.87 -5.61 -30.08
CA PRO A 93 0.15 -6.64 -29.93
C PRO A 93 1.56 -6.05 -30.20
N LYS A 94 2.41 -6.05 -29.17
CA LYS A 94 3.77 -5.48 -29.20
C LYS A 94 4.85 -6.48 -28.80
N GLY A 95 4.61 -7.76 -29.05
CA GLY A 95 5.53 -8.85 -28.76
C GLY A 95 4.79 -10.18 -28.65
N PHE A 96 5.53 -11.22 -28.31
CA PHE A 96 4.98 -12.55 -28.04
C PHE A 96 5.22 -12.93 -26.59
N CYS A 97 4.33 -13.74 -26.02
CA CYS A 97 4.44 -14.26 -24.68
C CYS A 97 3.79 -15.65 -24.63
N ASN A 98 4.37 -16.59 -23.87
CA ASN A 98 3.95 -18.00 -23.88
C ASN A 98 3.89 -18.61 -25.31
N THR A 99 3.36 -19.83 -25.46
CA THR A 99 3.38 -20.56 -26.74
C THR A 99 2.47 -19.96 -27.81
N TYR A 100 1.34 -19.33 -27.41
CA TYR A 100 0.32 -18.79 -28.33
C TYR A 100 -0.19 -17.39 -27.95
N GLY A 101 0.48 -16.71 -27.01
CA GLY A 101 0.09 -15.38 -26.54
C GLY A 101 0.84 -14.26 -27.27
N VAL A 102 0.25 -13.08 -27.25
CA VAL A 102 0.90 -11.83 -27.63
C VAL A 102 1.06 -10.94 -26.42
N CYS A 103 2.17 -10.20 -26.38
CA CYS A 103 2.35 -9.18 -25.37
C CYS A 103 1.52 -7.96 -25.76
N CYS A 104 0.38 -7.79 -25.11
CA CYS A 104 -0.58 -6.75 -25.42
C CYS A 104 -0.27 -5.48 -24.64
N GLU A 105 -0.11 -4.37 -25.36
CA GLU A 105 -0.07 -3.04 -24.77
C GLU A 105 -1.50 -2.48 -24.79
N THR A 106 -2.13 -2.43 -23.61
CA THR A 106 -3.38 -1.71 -23.39
C THR A 106 -3.08 -0.33 -22.81
N ASN A 107 -4.01 0.61 -22.95
CA ASN A 107 -3.94 1.90 -22.26
C ASN A 107 -5.34 2.36 -21.91
N LEU A 108 -5.67 2.35 -20.62
CA LEU A 108 -6.93 2.90 -20.14
C LEU A 108 -6.93 4.41 -20.34
N GLN A 109 -7.91 4.92 -21.07
CA GLN A 109 -8.01 6.35 -21.34
C GLN A 109 -8.61 7.09 -20.14
N CYS A 110 -8.31 8.38 -20.06
CA CYS A 110 -8.88 9.27 -19.06
C CYS A 110 -10.42 9.27 -19.08
N GLY A 111 -11.06 9.20 -17.91
CA GLY A 111 -12.51 9.15 -17.75
C GLY A 111 -13.15 7.80 -18.07
N GLN A 112 -12.36 6.76 -18.32
CA GLN A 112 -12.85 5.42 -18.64
C GLN A 112 -12.83 4.49 -17.43
N ILE A 113 -13.59 3.40 -17.56
CA ILE A 113 -13.68 2.30 -16.62
C ILE A 113 -13.04 1.04 -17.20
N SER A 114 -12.38 0.26 -16.35
CA SER A 114 -11.88 -1.07 -16.74
C SER A 114 -12.09 -2.10 -15.64
N SER A 115 -12.56 -3.28 -16.04
CA SER A 115 -12.72 -4.47 -15.20
C SER A 115 -11.73 -5.58 -15.58
N SER A 116 -10.55 -5.22 -16.10
CA SER A 116 -9.52 -6.20 -16.42
C SER A 116 -8.67 -6.53 -15.20
N LYS A 117 -8.21 -7.78 -15.08
CA LYS A 117 -7.29 -8.21 -14.01
C LYS A 117 -6.02 -7.36 -13.93
N ARG A 118 -5.44 -7.01 -15.09
CA ARG A 118 -4.25 -6.17 -15.21
C ARG A 118 -4.53 -5.00 -16.15
N ILE A 119 -4.33 -3.79 -15.67
CA ILE A 119 -4.69 -2.54 -16.33
C ILE A 119 -3.44 -1.67 -16.42
N ILE A 120 -3.14 -1.21 -17.63
CA ILE A 120 -2.03 -0.28 -17.87
C ILE A 120 -2.66 1.10 -18.09
N ILE A 121 -2.14 2.09 -17.38
CA ILE A 121 -2.59 3.48 -17.43
C ILE A 121 -1.39 4.34 -17.81
N LYS A 122 -1.51 5.10 -18.89
CA LYS A 122 -0.51 6.08 -19.30
C LYS A 122 -1.13 7.45 -19.40
N ASN A 123 -0.33 8.49 -19.14
CA ASN A 123 -0.80 9.86 -19.27
C ASN A 123 -1.31 10.12 -20.70
N PRO A 124 -2.41 10.89 -20.85
CA PRO A 124 -2.91 11.27 -22.16
C PRO A 124 -1.91 12.21 -22.87
N VAL A 125 -1.93 12.22 -24.20
CA VAL A 125 -1.08 13.11 -25.01
C VAL A 125 -1.36 14.58 -24.70
N GLN A 126 -2.63 14.91 -24.45
CA GLN A 126 -3.05 16.22 -23.97
C GLN A 126 -3.51 16.09 -22.53
N LEU A 127 -2.83 16.77 -21.61
CA LEU A 127 -3.14 16.71 -20.17
C LEU A 127 -4.40 17.52 -19.87
N PRO A 128 -5.50 16.87 -19.43
CA PRO A 128 -6.68 17.59 -18.95
C PRO A 128 -6.42 18.17 -17.55
N SER A 129 -7.30 19.07 -17.08
CA SER A 129 -7.21 19.62 -15.71
C SER A 129 -7.61 18.63 -14.62
N VAL A 130 -8.44 17.64 -14.97
CA VAL A 130 -8.85 16.54 -14.09
C VAL A 130 -8.86 15.28 -14.94
N CYS A 131 -8.32 14.20 -14.40
CA CYS A 131 -8.32 12.90 -15.05
C CYS A 131 -8.59 11.77 -14.07
N GLN A 132 -9.74 11.13 -14.24
CA GLN A 132 -10.18 10.04 -13.38
C GLN A 132 -10.13 8.71 -14.12
N TYR A 133 -9.65 7.66 -13.45
CA TYR A 133 -9.69 6.28 -13.92
C TYR A 133 -10.48 5.43 -12.94
N ILE A 134 -11.45 4.66 -13.44
CA ILE A 134 -12.32 3.83 -12.60
C ILE A 134 -11.93 2.36 -12.78
N ILE A 135 -11.61 1.70 -11.68
CA ILE A 135 -11.30 0.27 -11.64
C ILE A 135 -12.52 -0.46 -11.11
N ALA A 136 -13.17 -1.21 -12.00
CA ALA A 136 -14.26 -2.11 -11.63
C ALA A 136 -13.70 -3.51 -11.31
N PRO A 137 -14.34 -4.25 -10.41
CA PRO A 137 -13.90 -5.59 -10.06
C PRO A 137 -14.02 -6.53 -11.26
N TYR A 138 -12.94 -7.26 -11.57
CA TYR A 138 -12.99 -8.29 -12.62
C TYR A 138 -13.64 -9.60 -12.16
N SER A 139 -13.67 -9.82 -10.84
CA SER A 139 -14.11 -11.04 -10.18
C SER A 139 -14.62 -10.72 -8.77
N SER A 140 -15.52 -11.54 -8.23
CA SER A 140 -16.02 -11.39 -6.86
C SER A 140 -14.99 -11.78 -5.79
N ASN A 141 -13.89 -12.41 -6.18
CA ASN A 141 -12.82 -12.86 -5.27
C ASN A 141 -11.70 -11.81 -5.13
N VAL A 142 -11.81 -10.67 -5.83
CA VAL A 142 -10.83 -9.59 -5.69
C VAL A 142 -10.92 -9.01 -4.28
N CYS A 143 -9.77 -8.87 -3.65
CA CYS A 143 -9.65 -8.32 -2.30
C CYS A 143 -8.65 -7.18 -2.18
N GLN A 144 -7.77 -7.03 -3.17
CA GLN A 144 -6.65 -6.10 -3.09
C GLN A 144 -6.28 -5.60 -4.49
N LEU A 145 -5.87 -4.34 -4.58
CA LEU A 145 -5.26 -3.75 -5.76
C LEU A 145 -3.78 -3.53 -5.50
N LEU A 146 -2.94 -3.90 -6.45
CA LEU A 146 -1.53 -3.53 -6.50
C LEU A 146 -1.35 -2.48 -7.61
N ILE A 147 -0.94 -1.28 -7.22
CA ILE A 147 -0.63 -0.17 -8.13
C ILE A 147 0.88 -0.01 -8.16
N GLU A 148 1.51 -0.32 -9.30
CA GLU A 148 2.95 -0.15 -9.51
C GLU A 148 3.23 1.10 -10.33
N PHE A 149 4.07 2.00 -9.80
CA PHE A 149 4.52 3.22 -10.46
C PHE A 149 5.71 2.91 -11.38
N GLN A 150 5.47 2.32 -12.56
CA GLN A 150 6.55 2.02 -13.52
C GLN A 150 7.30 3.28 -13.97
N HIS A 151 6.56 4.39 -14.06
CA HIS A 151 7.07 5.76 -14.12
C HIS A 151 6.02 6.66 -13.49
N PHE A 152 6.43 7.59 -12.66
CA PHE A 152 5.52 8.57 -12.07
C PHE A 152 6.28 9.84 -11.73
N GLU A 153 5.95 10.91 -12.45
CA GLU A 153 6.49 12.24 -12.21
C GLU A 153 5.37 13.27 -12.43
N LEU A 154 5.04 14.01 -11.37
CA LEU A 154 4.15 15.18 -11.38
C LEU A 154 4.93 16.41 -10.91
N GLU A 155 4.30 17.59 -10.95
CA GLU A 155 4.90 18.83 -10.44
C GLU A 155 5.40 18.59 -9.01
N GLN A 156 6.60 19.09 -8.71
CA GLN A 156 7.15 19.04 -7.36
C GLN A 156 6.25 19.84 -6.41
N PRO A 157 6.15 19.45 -5.13
CA PRO A 157 5.36 20.22 -4.17
C PRO A 157 5.88 21.65 -4.09
N THR A 158 4.94 22.59 -3.96
CA THR A 158 5.27 23.98 -3.67
C THR A 158 5.42 24.13 -2.16
N ASN A 159 6.66 24.40 -1.74
CA ASN A 159 7.01 24.58 -0.35
C ASN A 159 6.95 26.08 0.00
N ASP A 160 6.24 26.41 1.06
CA ASP A 160 6.21 27.75 1.65
C ASP A 160 6.92 27.70 3.01
N ALA A 161 8.16 28.20 3.04
CA ALA A 161 8.96 28.26 4.26
C ALA A 161 8.44 29.26 5.29
N THR A 162 7.58 30.22 4.90
CA THR A 162 6.98 31.18 5.83
C THR A 162 5.79 30.60 6.57
N LEU A 163 5.02 29.76 5.87
CA LEU A 163 3.89 29.04 6.46
C LEU A 163 4.27 27.66 7.00
N GLY A 164 5.46 27.15 6.66
CA GLY A 164 5.89 25.80 7.00
C GLY A 164 4.98 24.75 6.36
N THR A 165 4.58 24.96 5.10
CA THR A 165 3.63 24.07 4.41
C THR A 165 4.20 23.58 3.10
N SER A 166 3.83 22.36 2.72
CA SER A 166 4.16 21.75 1.43
C SER A 166 2.86 21.34 0.75
N THR A 167 2.62 21.84 -0.47
CA THR A 167 1.36 21.62 -1.18
C THR A 167 1.58 21.09 -2.59
N CYS A 168 0.88 20.01 -2.93
CA CYS A 168 0.83 19.49 -4.29
C CYS A 168 -0.24 20.24 -5.10
N ASN A 169 0.16 21.07 -6.07
CA ASN A 169 -0.80 21.72 -6.99
C ASN A 169 -1.38 20.70 -7.97
N ASP A 170 -0.49 20.02 -8.72
CA ASP A 170 -0.82 18.86 -9.53
C ASP A 170 -0.64 17.60 -8.66
N LYS A 171 -1.71 16.85 -8.43
CA LYS A 171 -1.73 15.72 -7.49
C LYS A 171 -2.44 14.49 -8.03
N PHE A 172 -1.96 13.34 -7.62
CA PHE A 172 -2.60 12.04 -7.76
C PHE A 172 -3.20 11.64 -6.42
N THR A 173 -4.49 11.33 -6.41
CA THR A 173 -5.21 10.86 -5.24
C THR A 173 -5.74 9.47 -5.47
N VAL A 174 -5.44 8.57 -4.55
CA VAL A 174 -6.00 7.22 -4.53
C VAL A 174 -6.22 6.78 -3.09
N ASP A 175 -7.48 6.53 -2.73
CA ASP A 175 -7.89 6.29 -1.34
C ASP A 175 -7.40 7.44 -0.43
N GLU A 176 -6.62 7.16 0.61
CA GLU A 176 -6.05 8.16 1.53
C GLU A 176 -4.74 8.78 1.00
N PHE A 177 -4.14 8.23 -0.06
CA PHE A 177 -2.86 8.70 -0.59
C PHE A 177 -3.04 9.92 -1.48
N VAL A 178 -2.29 10.99 -1.19
CA VAL A 178 -2.16 12.17 -2.04
C VAL A 178 -0.69 12.37 -2.41
N LEU A 179 -0.36 12.14 -3.69
CA LEU A 179 1.02 12.10 -4.17
C LEU A 179 1.29 13.14 -5.27
N CYS A 180 2.48 13.73 -5.26
CA CYS A 180 3.05 14.51 -6.36
C CYS A 180 4.57 14.27 -6.46
N GLY A 181 5.31 15.05 -7.24
CA GLY A 181 6.74 14.84 -7.44
C GLY A 181 7.07 13.50 -8.12
N GLU A 182 8.20 12.90 -7.74
CA GLU A 182 8.78 11.70 -8.38
C GLU A 182 8.51 10.46 -7.51
N ASN A 183 7.93 9.39 -8.07
CA ASN A 183 7.63 8.16 -7.32
C ASN A 183 7.89 6.88 -8.15
N THR A 184 8.77 6.97 -9.16
CA THR A 184 9.07 5.84 -10.06
C THR A 184 9.69 4.68 -9.30
N GLY A 185 9.22 3.47 -9.61
CA GLY A 185 9.68 2.23 -8.99
C GLY A 185 9.02 1.95 -7.64
N GLN A 186 8.18 2.84 -7.12
CA GLN A 186 7.38 2.60 -5.92
C GLN A 186 6.05 1.89 -6.26
N HIS A 187 5.30 1.47 -5.25
CA HIS A 187 4.00 0.84 -5.41
C HIS A 187 3.12 1.05 -4.19
N ILE A 188 1.81 0.85 -4.36
CA ILE A 188 0.81 0.89 -3.29
C ILE A 188 -0.09 -0.34 -3.40
N TYR A 189 -0.38 -0.95 -2.26
CA TYR A 189 -1.41 -1.95 -2.07
C TYR A 189 -2.64 -1.30 -1.45
N LEU A 190 -3.80 -1.45 -2.08
CA LEU A 190 -5.06 -0.94 -1.56
C LEU A 190 -6.01 -2.08 -1.24
N ARG A 191 -6.76 -1.93 -0.16
CA ARG A 191 -7.86 -2.84 0.14
C ARG A 191 -8.98 -2.63 -0.88
N PHE A 192 -9.40 -3.71 -1.54
CA PHE A 192 -10.48 -3.68 -2.52
C PHE A 192 -11.31 -4.96 -2.41
N ASP A 193 -12.00 -5.07 -1.28
CA ASP A 193 -12.73 -6.27 -0.86
C ASP A 193 -14.14 -6.30 -1.45
N VAL A 194 -14.27 -6.95 -2.61
CA VAL A 194 -15.55 -7.08 -3.33
C VAL A 194 -16.55 -7.91 -2.55
N ALA A 195 -16.07 -8.91 -1.79
CA ALA A 195 -16.92 -9.75 -0.95
C ALA A 195 -17.48 -8.95 0.25
N ALA A 196 -16.74 -7.96 0.75
CA ALA A 196 -17.22 -7.01 1.76
C ALA A 196 -18.03 -5.83 1.18
N GLY A 197 -18.24 -5.77 -0.14
CA GLY A 197 -19.10 -4.79 -0.80
C GLY A 197 -18.39 -3.69 -1.59
N ALA A 198 -17.08 -3.77 -1.81
CA ALA A 198 -16.38 -2.83 -2.68
C ALA A 198 -16.83 -2.98 -4.14
N THR A 199 -17.29 -1.89 -4.76
CA THR A 199 -17.86 -1.89 -6.12
C THR A 199 -16.95 -1.26 -7.17
N GLN A 200 -16.12 -0.30 -6.78
CA GLN A 200 -15.16 0.38 -7.66
C GLN A 200 -14.04 1.04 -6.84
N ALA A 201 -12.87 1.18 -7.45
CA ALA A 201 -11.78 2.02 -6.94
C ALA A 201 -11.49 3.13 -7.94
N THR A 202 -11.14 4.31 -7.44
CA THR A 202 -10.94 5.51 -8.25
C THR A 202 -9.52 6.00 -8.12
N LEU A 203 -8.86 6.19 -9.25
CA LEU A 203 -7.54 6.82 -9.36
C LEU A 203 -7.76 8.20 -9.96
N ASP A 204 -7.53 9.25 -9.19
CA ASP A 204 -7.83 10.63 -9.60
C ASP A 204 -6.56 11.47 -9.76
N PHE A 205 -6.44 12.15 -10.89
CA PHE A 205 -5.40 13.14 -11.14
C PHE A 205 -6.04 14.52 -11.23
N SER A 206 -5.72 15.39 -10.28
CA SER A 206 -6.08 16.81 -10.35
C SER A 206 -4.87 17.59 -10.82
N LEU A 207 -4.95 18.17 -12.01
CA LEU A 207 -3.84 18.80 -12.73
C LEU A 207 -4.19 20.26 -13.10
N PRO A 208 -4.45 21.16 -12.14
CA PRO A 208 -4.78 22.55 -12.44
C PRO A 208 -3.65 23.28 -13.18
N ARG A 209 -2.39 22.95 -12.90
CA ARG A 209 -1.20 23.59 -13.51
C ARG A 209 -0.84 22.96 -14.84
N ARG A 210 -1.17 21.67 -15.04
CA ARG A 210 -0.84 20.88 -16.24
C ARG A 210 0.65 20.99 -16.54
N TRP A 211 1.47 20.70 -15.54
CA TRP A 211 2.91 20.81 -15.69
C TRP A 211 3.39 19.97 -16.87
N ALA A 212 4.16 20.58 -17.78
CA ALA A 212 4.45 20.02 -19.10
C ALA A 212 5.30 18.73 -19.04
N GLN A 213 5.99 18.50 -17.93
CA GLN A 213 6.80 17.31 -17.69
C GLN A 213 6.03 16.19 -16.97
N SER A 214 4.77 16.43 -16.57
CA SER A 214 3.95 15.42 -15.91
C SER A 214 3.80 14.18 -16.80
N SER A 215 4.30 13.05 -16.32
CA SER A 215 4.21 11.77 -17.00
C SER A 215 3.99 10.65 -15.99
N TRP A 216 3.07 9.75 -16.32
CA TRP A 216 2.81 8.57 -15.50
C TRP A 216 2.57 7.36 -16.38
N HIS A 217 3.08 6.23 -15.90
CA HIS A 217 2.85 4.90 -16.42
C HIS A 217 2.60 3.99 -15.22
N LEU A 218 1.33 3.70 -14.98
CA LEU A 218 0.88 2.85 -13.89
C LEU A 218 0.53 1.45 -14.41
N VAL A 219 0.83 0.45 -13.59
CA VAL A 219 0.29 -0.90 -13.76
C VAL A 219 -0.56 -1.20 -12.54
N VAL A 220 -1.87 -1.34 -12.74
CA VAL A 220 -2.83 -1.74 -11.71
C VAL A 220 -3.16 -3.21 -11.89
N THR A 221 -2.93 -4.02 -10.87
CA THR A 221 -3.24 -5.45 -10.85
C THR A 221 -4.26 -5.75 -9.76
N GLN A 222 -5.39 -6.33 -10.14
CA GLN A 222 -6.41 -6.83 -9.23
C GLN A 222 -6.02 -8.22 -8.74
N LEU A 223 -5.82 -8.37 -7.43
CA LEU A 223 -5.39 -9.60 -6.80
C LEU A 223 -6.59 -10.32 -6.19
N GLU A 224 -6.76 -11.59 -6.56
CA GLU A 224 -7.75 -12.46 -5.94
C GLU A 224 -7.26 -13.00 -4.62
N CYS A 225 -8.10 -12.85 -3.59
CA CYS A 225 -7.91 -13.57 -2.36
C CYS A 225 -8.42 -15.00 -2.51
N PRO A 226 -7.85 -15.93 -1.74
CA PRO A 226 -8.40 -17.26 -1.60
C PRO A 226 -9.77 -17.13 -0.96
N ALA A 227 -10.80 -17.53 -1.71
CA ALA A 227 -12.12 -17.66 -1.14
C ALA A 227 -12.03 -18.55 0.09
N GLU A 228 -12.58 -18.09 1.22
CA GLU A 228 -12.79 -18.95 2.36
C GLU A 228 -13.55 -20.18 1.85
N LYS A 229 -12.95 -21.36 1.99
CA LYS A 229 -13.70 -22.60 1.79
C LYS A 229 -14.80 -22.53 2.81
N LYS A 230 -16.03 -22.19 2.39
CA LYS A 230 -17.23 -22.39 3.21
C LYS A 230 -17.11 -23.83 3.69
N ARG A 231 -16.82 -24.01 4.98
CA ARG A 231 -16.88 -25.33 5.60
C ARG A 231 -18.31 -25.77 5.37
N PHE A 232 -18.53 -26.61 4.34
CA PHE A 232 -19.73 -27.41 4.26
C PHE A 232 -19.78 -28.10 5.62
N GLY A 233 -20.84 -27.78 6.38
CA GLY A 233 -20.94 -28.16 7.78
C GLY A 233 -20.63 -29.65 7.97
N SER A 234 -20.09 -29.99 9.15
CA SER A 234 -19.93 -31.37 9.62
C SER A 234 -21.18 -32.19 9.28
N GLY A 235 -21.08 -32.90 8.17
CA GLY A 235 -22.17 -33.61 7.52
C GLY A 235 -21.48 -34.54 6.53
N MET A 236 -20.88 -35.58 7.07
CA MET A 236 -20.29 -36.69 6.34
C MET A 236 -21.35 -37.31 5.42
N LEU A 237 -21.40 -36.87 4.17
CA LEU A 237 -21.97 -37.61 3.05
C LEU A 237 -21.02 -37.41 1.87
N LEU A 238 -20.16 -38.40 1.64
CA LEU A 238 -19.35 -38.51 0.43
C LEU A 238 -20.30 -38.76 -0.75
N PRO A 239 -20.40 -37.89 -1.77
CA PRO A 239 -20.98 -38.29 -3.04
C PRO A 239 -19.89 -38.94 -3.88
N PHE A 240 -19.34 -40.06 -3.41
CA PHE A 240 -18.38 -40.88 -4.17
C PHE A 240 -18.91 -42.30 -4.30
N MET A 241 -20.04 -42.42 -5.00
CA MET A 241 -20.29 -43.58 -5.84
C MET A 241 -20.69 -43.08 -7.23
N GLY A 242 -19.78 -43.22 -8.19
CA GLY A 242 -20.20 -43.42 -9.59
C GLY A 242 -19.92 -42.32 -10.62
N GLN A 243 -18.99 -41.38 -10.43
CA GLN A 243 -18.56 -40.53 -11.56
C GLN A 243 -17.04 -40.48 -11.73
N SER A 244 -16.58 -41.13 -12.80
CA SER A 244 -15.23 -41.09 -13.35
C SER A 244 -14.95 -39.75 -14.03
N ASN A 245 -14.96 -38.64 -13.28
CA ASN A 245 -14.63 -37.33 -13.83
C ASN A 245 -13.35 -36.78 -13.19
N ILE A 246 -12.21 -37.22 -13.74
CA ILE A 246 -10.84 -36.81 -13.37
C ILE A 246 -10.62 -35.30 -13.60
N GLN A 247 -11.54 -34.61 -14.27
CA GLN A 247 -11.50 -33.17 -14.50
C GLN A 247 -11.78 -32.34 -13.23
N ASP A 248 -12.53 -32.87 -12.26
CA ASP A 248 -12.93 -32.11 -11.07
C ASP A 248 -11.82 -32.07 -10.00
N LEU A 249 -11.00 -33.13 -9.91
CA LEU A 249 -9.80 -33.13 -9.07
C LEU A 249 -8.76 -32.13 -9.60
N ARG A 250 -8.66 -31.93 -10.92
CA ARG A 250 -7.85 -30.84 -11.47
C ARG A 250 -8.38 -29.49 -11.01
N LYS A 251 -9.69 -29.22 -10.98
CA LYS A 251 -10.20 -27.95 -10.44
C LYS A 251 -9.84 -27.71 -8.96
N ILE A 252 -9.82 -28.77 -8.15
CA ILE A 252 -9.50 -28.69 -6.71
C ILE A 252 -8.00 -28.48 -6.45
N PHE A 253 -7.12 -29.04 -7.30
CA PHE A 253 -5.66 -28.86 -7.21
C PHE A 253 -5.09 -27.81 -8.20
N SER A 254 -5.92 -27.24 -9.07
CA SER A 254 -5.58 -26.17 -10.03
C SER A 254 -5.88 -24.78 -9.49
N THR A 255 -6.46 -24.64 -8.30
CA THR A 255 -6.48 -23.36 -7.57
C THR A 255 -5.14 -23.15 -6.86
N LYS A 256 -4.03 -23.21 -7.59
CA LYS A 256 -2.93 -22.30 -7.27
C LYS A 256 -3.54 -20.94 -7.57
N ASN A 257 -4.09 -20.24 -6.57
CA ASN A 257 -4.44 -18.84 -6.80
C ASN A 257 -3.13 -18.19 -7.20
N SER A 258 -3.05 -17.78 -8.46
CA SER A 258 -1.81 -17.27 -9.07
C SER A 258 -1.26 -16.06 -8.33
N ASP A 259 -2.10 -15.44 -7.50
CA ASP A 259 -1.85 -14.14 -6.90
C ASP A 259 -1.32 -14.24 -5.47
N TRP A 260 -1.26 -15.45 -4.87
CA TRP A 260 -0.77 -15.66 -3.50
C TRP A 260 0.59 -15.03 -3.22
N ASP A 261 1.52 -15.09 -4.18
CA ASP A 261 2.85 -14.52 -4.04
C ASP A 261 2.87 -12.99 -4.16
N LEU A 262 1.81 -12.41 -4.70
CA LEU A 262 1.63 -10.97 -4.90
C LEU A 262 0.86 -10.32 -3.77
N LEU A 263 -0.01 -11.05 -3.07
CA LEU A 263 -0.84 -10.53 -1.98
C LEU A 263 0.02 -9.97 -0.85
N ALA A 264 -0.25 -8.73 -0.46
CA ALA A 264 0.32 -8.16 0.75
C ALA A 264 -0.51 -8.58 1.97
N PRO A 265 0.12 -8.77 3.14
CA PRO A 265 -0.61 -8.98 4.38
C PRO A 265 -1.57 -7.83 4.68
N PHE A 266 -2.60 -8.09 5.49
CA PHE A 266 -3.55 -7.06 5.91
C PHE A 266 -2.82 -5.95 6.67
N GLY A 267 -3.18 -4.69 6.37
CA GLY A 267 -2.57 -3.51 6.97
C GLY A 267 -1.23 -3.09 6.34
N CYS A 268 -0.78 -3.72 5.26
CA CYS A 268 0.42 -3.31 4.53
C CYS A 268 0.05 -2.51 3.28
N ASP A 269 0.47 -1.26 3.21
CA ASP A 269 0.27 -0.38 2.04
C ASP A 269 1.42 -0.48 1.05
N GLN A 270 2.63 -0.80 1.52
CA GLN A 270 3.74 -1.24 0.68
C GLN A 270 4.15 -2.65 1.07
N TYR A 271 4.36 -3.52 0.08
CA TYR A 271 4.88 -4.86 0.33
C TYR A 271 6.05 -5.21 -0.56
N PHE A 272 7.21 -5.36 0.07
CA PHE A 272 8.46 -5.69 -0.58
C PHE A 272 8.67 -7.20 -0.53
N ARG A 273 8.59 -7.84 -1.71
CA ARG A 273 8.60 -9.30 -1.84
C ARG A 273 9.99 -9.90 -2.00
N GLN A 274 10.98 -9.07 -2.33
CA GLN A 274 12.35 -9.50 -2.57
C GLN A 274 13.13 -9.58 -1.25
N PRO A 275 14.14 -10.46 -1.14
CA PRO A 275 14.96 -10.57 0.07
C PRO A 275 15.85 -9.34 0.31
N THR A 276 16.05 -8.53 -0.72
CA THR A 276 16.83 -7.29 -0.69
C THR A 276 16.12 -6.22 -1.49
N GLY A 277 16.26 -4.97 -1.07
CA GLY A 277 15.72 -3.83 -1.81
C GLY A 277 16.05 -2.52 -1.12
N THR A 278 15.47 -1.44 -1.64
CA THR A 278 15.58 -0.10 -1.05
C THR A 278 14.18 0.45 -0.89
N ILE A 279 13.89 0.89 0.34
CA ILE A 279 12.67 1.59 0.71
C ILE A 279 12.99 3.07 0.67
N LYS A 280 12.07 3.86 0.13
CA LYS A 280 12.16 5.31 0.08
C LYS A 280 10.83 5.90 0.49
N SER A 281 10.85 7.09 1.10
CA SER A 281 9.63 7.87 1.24
C SER A 281 9.03 8.17 -0.13
N PHE A 282 7.71 8.29 -0.20
CA PHE A 282 7.08 8.93 -1.37
C PHE A 282 7.57 10.37 -1.48
N GLY A 283 7.69 10.86 -2.71
CA GLY A 283 8.20 12.18 -3.04
C GLY A 283 9.59 12.12 -3.65
N ASN A 284 10.15 13.31 -3.92
CA ASN A 284 11.47 13.43 -4.54
C ASN A 284 12.52 13.87 -3.51
N VAL A 285 12.84 15.17 -3.50
CA VAL A 285 13.78 15.76 -2.53
C VAL A 285 13.15 15.88 -1.15
N TYR A 286 11.84 16.11 -1.10
CA TYR A 286 11.05 16.23 0.11
C TYR A 286 9.97 15.16 0.10
N TYR A 287 9.67 14.59 1.26
CA TYR A 287 8.54 13.67 1.41
C TYR A 287 7.21 14.42 1.50
N MET A 288 6.11 13.72 1.26
CA MET A 288 4.78 14.32 1.37
C MET A 288 4.35 14.47 2.83
N THR A 289 3.75 15.60 3.12
CA THR A 289 3.02 15.87 4.36
C THR A 289 1.71 15.08 4.42
N ASN A 290 1.20 14.87 5.64
CA ASN A 290 -0.05 14.19 5.95
C ASN A 290 -0.14 12.80 5.32
N LEU A 291 0.92 12.02 5.45
CA LEU A 291 1.05 10.71 4.84
C LEU A 291 1.30 9.64 5.90
N HIS A 292 0.45 8.62 5.90
CA HIS A 292 0.46 7.53 6.87
C HIS A 292 0.42 6.21 6.10
N TYR A 293 1.46 5.39 6.25
CA TYR A 293 1.49 4.10 5.55
C TYR A 293 2.42 3.09 6.22
N THR A 294 2.02 1.83 6.09
CA THR A 294 2.76 0.68 6.60
C THR A 294 3.53 0.01 5.49
N ILE A 295 4.81 -0.23 5.75
CA ILE A 295 5.75 -0.86 4.84
C ILE A 295 6.08 -2.24 5.39
N CYS A 296 5.77 -3.28 4.63
CA CYS A 296 6.00 -4.66 5.00
C CYS A 296 7.03 -5.30 4.08
N ILE A 297 7.84 -6.20 4.64
CA ILE A 297 8.86 -6.94 3.91
C ILE A 297 8.57 -8.43 4.06
N ARG A 298 8.56 -9.16 2.95
CA ARG A 298 8.30 -10.60 2.94
C ARG A 298 9.45 -11.33 3.64
N PRO A 299 9.17 -12.11 4.70
CA PRO A 299 10.18 -12.97 5.28
C PRO A 299 10.57 -14.07 4.29
N VAL A 300 11.84 -14.47 4.33
CA VAL A 300 12.36 -15.61 3.56
C VAL A 300 12.27 -16.85 4.44
N ALA A 301 12.02 -18.03 3.87
CA ALA A 301 12.03 -19.26 4.65
C ALA A 301 13.38 -19.42 5.39
N GLY A 302 13.32 -19.58 6.71
CA GLY A 302 14.51 -19.66 7.56
C GLY A 302 15.17 -18.31 7.88
N SER A 303 14.58 -17.16 7.52
CA SER A 303 15.06 -15.85 7.98
C SER A 303 14.79 -15.64 9.47
N THR A 304 15.79 -15.19 10.21
CA THR A 304 15.67 -14.84 11.63
C THR A 304 15.70 -13.34 11.86
N MET A 305 16.33 -12.59 10.96
CA MET A 305 16.53 -11.16 11.10
C MET A 305 16.54 -10.44 9.75
N ILE A 306 16.41 -9.12 9.81
CA ILE A 306 16.61 -8.21 8.69
C ILE A 306 17.66 -7.18 9.08
N GLU A 307 18.54 -6.86 8.13
CA GLU A 307 19.50 -5.75 8.25
C GLU A 307 18.99 -4.56 7.43
N TYR A 308 19.11 -3.37 8.01
CA TYR A 308 18.83 -2.11 7.37
C TYR A 308 20.11 -1.28 7.30
N THR A 309 20.38 -0.68 6.14
CA THR A 309 21.46 0.26 5.91
C THR A 309 20.87 1.59 5.48
N VAL A 310 21.16 2.63 6.24
CA VAL A 310 20.62 3.97 6.00
C VAL A 310 21.39 4.64 4.86
N ASN A 311 20.70 4.99 3.78
CA ASN A 311 21.29 5.74 2.67
C ASN A 311 21.11 7.26 2.87
N SER A 312 19.93 7.65 3.34
CA SER A 312 19.58 9.01 3.74
C SER A 312 18.45 8.98 4.76
N PHE A 313 18.44 9.93 5.70
CA PHE A 313 17.37 10.09 6.67
C PHE A 313 17.37 11.51 7.22
N SER A 314 16.26 12.21 7.05
CA SER A 314 16.03 13.52 7.66
C SER A 314 14.52 13.78 7.71
N LEU A 315 13.93 13.63 8.88
CA LEU A 315 12.52 13.89 9.15
C LEU A 315 12.37 15.13 10.03
N SER A 316 11.14 15.57 10.24
CA SER A 316 10.86 16.62 11.21
C SER A 316 11.27 16.20 12.62
N ALA A 317 11.66 17.16 13.45
CA ALA A 317 11.88 16.95 14.88
C ALA A 317 11.69 18.26 15.61
N GLU A 318 10.86 18.25 16.66
CA GLU A 318 10.66 19.42 17.51
C GLU A 318 11.94 19.81 18.28
N ARG A 319 12.75 18.82 18.65
CA ARG A 319 13.98 18.99 19.41
C ARG A 319 15.20 18.62 18.59
N THR A 320 16.27 19.39 18.76
CA THR A 320 17.54 19.18 18.05
C THR A 320 18.47 18.17 18.72
N ASP A 321 18.11 17.66 19.90
CA ASP A 321 18.93 16.78 20.72
C ASP A 321 18.31 15.41 21.01
N LEU A 322 17.05 15.19 20.62
CA LEU A 322 16.29 13.98 20.94
C LEU A 322 15.60 13.43 19.70
N PHE A 323 16.26 12.46 19.04
CA PHE A 323 15.83 11.91 17.75
C PHE A 323 15.28 10.48 17.81
N TYR A 324 14.90 10.03 19.01
CA TYR A 324 14.38 8.69 19.23
C TYR A 324 13.20 8.67 20.20
N ASP A 325 12.33 7.66 20.05
CA ASP A 325 11.24 7.30 20.97
C ASP A 325 10.42 8.51 21.45
N GLU A 326 10.46 8.86 22.75
CA GLU A 326 9.68 9.96 23.31
C GLU A 326 9.94 11.32 22.63
N GLY A 327 11.09 11.49 21.98
CA GLY A 327 11.38 12.68 21.19
C GLY A 327 10.67 12.73 19.84
N CYS A 328 10.34 11.57 19.28
CA CYS A 328 9.71 11.43 17.96
C CYS A 328 8.23 11.08 18.03
N HIS A 329 7.84 10.38 19.10
CA HIS A 329 6.50 9.91 19.35
C HIS A 329 6.13 10.17 20.82
N PRO A 330 5.86 11.43 21.17
CA PRO A 330 5.50 11.83 22.53
C PRO A 330 4.10 11.30 22.90
N THR A 331 3.89 10.98 24.18
CA THR A 331 2.58 10.56 24.70
C THR A 331 1.57 11.70 24.83
N ILE A 332 2.04 12.96 24.78
CA ILE A 332 1.21 14.15 24.88
C ILE A 332 1.08 14.76 23.49
N GLN A 333 -0.12 14.68 22.93
CA GLN A 333 -0.48 15.32 21.67
C GLN A 333 -0.78 16.80 21.92
N THR A 334 -0.06 17.66 21.20
CA THR A 334 -0.25 19.12 21.22
C THR A 334 -0.53 19.60 19.81
N ASP A 335 -1.60 20.37 19.63
CA ASP A 335 -1.99 20.90 18.33
C ASP A 335 -0.87 21.74 17.70
N GLY A 336 -0.53 21.45 16.44
CA GLY A 336 0.49 22.18 15.70
C GLY A 336 1.94 21.80 16.02
N ARG A 337 2.18 20.66 16.67
CA ARG A 337 3.54 20.14 16.91
C ARG A 337 4.01 19.29 15.74
N GLN A 338 5.23 19.58 15.29
CA GLN A 338 5.98 18.83 14.30
C GLN A 338 6.36 17.44 14.82
N ASN A 339 5.70 16.39 14.34
CA ASN A 339 5.88 15.02 14.81
C ASN A 339 5.87 14.03 13.64
N ASP A 340 6.91 14.12 12.84
CA ASP A 340 7.17 13.16 11.78
C ASP A 340 8.09 12.06 12.30
N TYR A 341 7.72 10.82 12.04
CA TYR A 341 8.52 9.70 12.50
C TYR A 341 8.45 8.51 11.55
N LEU A 342 9.54 7.75 11.55
CA LEU A 342 9.61 6.41 11.03
C LEU A 342 9.66 5.45 12.23
N MET A 343 8.70 4.55 12.30
CA MET A 343 8.72 3.43 13.25
C MET A 343 9.36 2.22 12.57
N ILE A 344 10.31 1.58 13.24
CA ILE A 344 10.91 0.30 12.81
C ILE A 344 10.74 -0.71 13.94
N TRP A 345 9.97 -1.76 13.71
CA TRP A 345 9.67 -2.75 14.75
C TRP A 345 10.92 -3.52 15.16
N ASN A 346 11.12 -3.66 16.48
CA ASN A 346 12.22 -4.43 17.08
C ASN A 346 13.61 -4.03 16.55
N ALA A 347 13.81 -2.74 16.25
CA ALA A 347 15.09 -2.26 15.73
C ALA A 347 16.16 -2.20 16.83
N ILE A 348 17.39 -2.57 16.45
CA ILE A 348 18.57 -2.57 17.30
C ILE A 348 19.72 -2.00 16.49
N PHE A 349 20.46 -1.06 17.06
CA PHE A 349 21.69 -0.56 16.44
C PHE A 349 22.75 -1.66 16.40
N LYS A 350 23.34 -1.88 15.23
CA LYS A 350 24.30 -2.99 15.05
C LYS A 350 25.62 -2.73 15.77
N ASP A 351 26.04 -1.48 15.86
CA ASP A 351 27.23 -1.01 16.59
C ASP A 351 27.00 -0.87 18.10
N ASN A 352 25.74 -0.70 18.53
CA ASN A 352 25.38 -0.57 19.93
C ASN A 352 24.06 -1.28 20.25
N ALA A 353 24.14 -2.55 20.65
CA ALA A 353 22.97 -3.38 20.95
C ALA A 353 22.10 -2.90 22.13
N VAL A 354 22.59 -1.95 22.94
CA VAL A 354 21.81 -1.31 24.01
C VAL A 354 20.81 -0.30 23.46
N MET A 355 21.12 0.31 22.31
CA MET A 355 20.23 1.25 21.63
C MET A 355 19.19 0.46 20.82
N GLN A 356 17.97 0.41 21.33
CA GLN A 356 16.83 -0.29 20.72
C GLN A 356 15.62 0.63 20.53
N PRO A 357 15.78 1.78 19.86
CA PRO A 357 14.65 2.69 19.66
C PRO A 357 13.66 2.11 18.67
N THR A 358 12.39 2.45 18.89
CA THR A 358 11.27 2.05 18.03
C THR A 358 10.90 3.16 17.06
N TYR A 359 10.96 4.42 17.50
CA TYR A 359 10.62 5.60 16.71
C TYR A 359 11.85 6.43 16.40
N PHE A 360 11.95 6.90 15.16
CA PHE A 360 13.08 7.66 14.63
C PHE A 360 12.57 8.93 13.95
N CYS A 361 13.22 10.07 14.18
CA CYS A 361 12.87 11.37 13.61
C CYS A 361 14.11 12.25 13.48
N GLY A 362 13.98 13.49 12.98
CA GLY A 362 15.12 14.40 12.81
C GLY A 362 16.22 13.79 11.95
N GLN A 363 17.47 14.04 12.33
CA GLN A 363 18.67 13.45 11.73
C GLN A 363 19.22 12.30 12.58
N GLY A 364 18.36 11.56 13.29
CA GLY A 364 18.76 10.49 14.20
C GLY A 364 19.53 9.35 13.51
N LEU A 365 19.24 9.06 12.25
CA LEU A 365 19.92 8.01 11.49
C LEU A 365 20.96 8.59 10.53
N LEU A 366 22.23 8.35 10.82
CA LEU A 366 23.34 8.79 9.98
C LEU A 366 23.47 7.93 8.72
N VAL A 367 24.02 8.51 7.65
CA VAL A 367 24.32 7.77 6.43
C VAL A 367 25.33 6.65 6.72
N GLY A 368 25.01 5.43 6.28
CA GLY A 368 25.80 4.23 6.54
C GLY A 368 25.51 3.56 7.88
N GLN A 369 24.64 4.13 8.73
CA GLN A 369 24.21 3.48 9.96
C GLN A 369 23.51 2.15 9.64
N GLU A 370 23.88 1.10 10.38
CA GLU A 370 23.29 -0.22 10.25
C GLU A 370 22.39 -0.53 11.45
N LEU A 371 21.17 -0.98 11.17
CA LEU A 371 20.21 -1.48 12.15
C LEU A 371 19.91 -2.94 11.85
N VAL A 372 19.56 -3.70 12.88
CA VAL A 372 19.04 -5.05 12.76
C VAL A 372 17.67 -5.12 13.40
N ALA A 373 16.77 -5.93 12.84
CA ALA A 373 15.46 -6.16 13.42
C ALA A 373 15.02 -7.62 13.33
N THR A 374 14.22 -8.05 14.31
CA THR A 374 13.54 -9.36 14.31
C THR A 374 12.12 -9.23 13.78
N ALA A 375 11.50 -10.35 13.40
CA ALA A 375 10.12 -10.34 12.92
C ALA A 375 9.15 -9.70 13.95
N PRO A 376 8.09 -9.00 13.51
CA PRO A 376 7.71 -8.77 12.11
C PRO A 376 8.61 -7.74 11.40
N TYR A 377 8.94 -7.98 10.12
CA TYR A 377 9.71 -7.04 9.30
C TYR A 377 8.79 -5.96 8.74
N GLN A 378 8.48 -4.97 9.58
CA GLN A 378 7.56 -3.89 9.29
C GLN A 378 8.19 -2.53 9.64
N MET A 379 7.80 -1.50 8.88
CA MET A 379 8.03 -0.09 9.19
C MET A 379 6.72 0.67 9.01
N TYR A 380 6.59 1.80 9.69
CA TYR A 380 5.43 2.66 9.59
C TYR A 380 5.89 4.10 9.55
N PHE A 381 5.47 4.80 8.52
CA PHE A 381 5.81 6.20 8.34
C PHE A 381 4.60 7.06 8.64
N ASN A 382 4.86 8.14 9.37
CA ASN A 382 3.88 9.15 9.73
C ASN A 382 4.46 10.53 9.46
N SER A 383 3.77 11.31 8.63
CA SER A 383 4.01 12.75 8.51
C SER A 383 2.77 13.55 8.89
N ASP A 384 2.98 14.72 9.47
CA ASP A 384 1.95 15.71 9.73
C ASP A 384 1.80 16.71 8.57
N GLU A 385 0.98 17.75 8.74
CA GLU A 385 0.70 18.76 7.70
C GLU A 385 1.79 19.84 7.56
N GLN A 386 2.79 19.85 8.44
CA GLN A 386 3.85 20.84 8.48
C GLN A 386 5.06 20.38 7.68
N TRP A 387 5.86 21.35 7.26
CA TRP A 387 7.05 21.12 6.46
C TRP A 387 8.20 22.02 6.88
N GLY A 388 9.39 21.44 6.91
CA GLY A 388 10.67 22.10 7.19
C GLY A 388 11.70 21.96 6.06
N THR A 389 12.64 22.87 5.96
CA THR A 389 13.68 22.85 4.90
C THR A 389 14.61 21.64 4.98
N ASP A 390 14.77 21.08 6.18
CA ASP A 390 15.68 19.97 6.45
C ASP A 390 15.01 18.60 6.22
N GLU A 391 13.71 18.57 5.92
CA GLU A 391 12.88 17.37 5.84
C GLU A 391 12.96 16.68 4.46
N THR A 392 14.09 16.00 4.21
CA THR A 392 14.34 15.35 2.91
C THR A 392 13.84 13.91 2.80
N GLY A 393 13.35 13.34 3.91
CA GLY A 393 12.75 12.01 3.94
C GLY A 393 13.76 10.93 4.24
N PHE A 394 13.49 9.71 3.77
CA PHE A 394 14.35 8.58 4.07
C PHE A 394 14.57 7.68 2.86
N SER A 395 15.75 7.09 2.80
CA SER A 395 16.08 5.97 1.93
C SER A 395 16.87 4.94 2.72
N ILE A 396 16.33 3.74 2.83
CA ILE A 396 16.89 2.65 3.64
C ILE A 396 16.95 1.39 2.77
N SER A 397 18.15 0.86 2.59
CA SER A 397 18.34 -0.45 1.97
C SER A 397 18.16 -1.55 3.00
N TYR A 398 17.56 -2.67 2.60
CA TYR A 398 17.36 -3.80 3.49
C TYR A 398 17.88 -5.11 2.89
N ARG A 399 18.23 -6.04 3.78
CA ARG A 399 18.60 -7.42 3.45
C ARG A 399 18.07 -8.38 4.51
N VAL A 400 17.20 -9.29 4.10
CA VAL A 400 16.71 -10.39 4.93
C VAL A 400 17.81 -11.46 5.07
N LYS A 401 18.08 -11.91 6.30
CA LYS A 401 19.14 -12.87 6.63
C LYS A 401 18.62 -14.07 7.42
N SER A 402 19.26 -15.23 7.20
CA SER A 402 18.93 -16.51 7.84
C SER A 402 19.69 -16.79 9.14
N THR A 403 20.85 -16.17 9.36
CA THR A 403 21.64 -16.33 10.59
C THR A 403 22.52 -15.11 10.85
N ILE A 404 22.78 -14.84 12.14
CA ILE A 404 23.80 -13.89 12.62
C ILE A 404 25.17 -14.52 12.35
N ASN A 405 25.92 -13.99 11.40
CA ASN A 405 27.37 -14.19 11.31
C ASN A 405 28.04 -12.83 11.34
#